data_AF-A0A816VRU2-F1
#
_entry.id   AF-A0A816VRU2-F1
#
_cell.length_a   1.000
_cell.length_b   1.000
_cell.length_c   1.000
_cell.angle_alpha   90.00
_cell.angle_beta   90.00
_cell.angle_gamma   90.00
#
_symmetry.space_group_name_H-M   'P 1'
#
loop_
_entity.id
_entity.type
_entity.pdbx_description
1 polymer ?
#
loop_
_entity_poly.entity_id
_entity_poly.type
_entity_poly.pdbx_seq_one_letter_code
_entity_poly.pdbx_strand_id
1 'polypeptide(L)'
;MASASISNGQPARYFDLVNQPETLKLRNGLLIPASELKDFSEKRSSVPIEWDVNFGDVIDWSNDRPTEAYFVLEDRTLLKNPDRSGSGYLTIPYHVANTTGNVLLKYKYVIESIGKDNVSTIEMHPQDIFIKENWGELPHEILSSNVQFTYDPREEFLYANLPQISKSKEFQLGSTTMNNIQVWFTSTLIEQASFRVKYNFFGPLFQKYHQLYKLHMLSFSLPQTWSVAPGTTDIGHDNCHGEWIFQGDRQHLKEAKQNVHDFYKDLPYKFQPSMSIYVSLILLDLFGYFTGGGVAGGSHTISSSPRARSASSFITRNMIGASI
;
A
#
# COMPACT_ATOMS: atom_id res chain seq x y z
N MET A 1 -18.03 -21.14 -3.39
CA MET A 1 -17.85 -19.71 -3.10
C MET A 1 -18.62 -18.94 -4.16
N ALA A 2 -19.53 -18.04 -3.78
CA ALA A 2 -20.26 -17.24 -4.75
C ALA A 2 -19.30 -16.22 -5.37
N SER A 3 -19.03 -16.33 -6.67
CA SER A 3 -18.33 -15.28 -7.41
C SER A 3 -19.25 -14.06 -7.44
N ALA A 4 -18.98 -13.06 -6.62
CA ALA A 4 -19.60 -11.76 -6.78
C ALA A 4 -19.29 -11.31 -8.21
N SER A 5 -20.31 -11.07 -9.02
CA SER A 5 -20.15 -10.59 -10.39
C SER A 5 -19.52 -9.21 -10.33
N ILE A 6 -18.22 -9.13 -10.60
CA ILE A 6 -17.48 -7.89 -10.69
C ILE A 6 -18.02 -7.15 -11.93
N SER A 7 -18.86 -6.14 -11.71
CA SER A 7 -19.34 -5.28 -12.79
C SER A 7 -18.27 -4.22 -13.09
N ASN A 8 -18.16 -3.76 -14.34
CA ASN A 8 -17.25 -2.67 -14.69
C ASN A 8 -17.63 -1.31 -14.08
N GLY A 9 -18.74 -1.24 -13.31
CA GLY A 9 -19.22 -0.03 -12.64
C GLY A 9 -19.54 1.10 -13.62
N GLN A 10 -20.15 2.17 -13.12
CA GLN A 10 -20.06 3.45 -13.81
C GLN A 10 -18.66 4.04 -13.56
N PRO A 11 -18.06 4.76 -14.52
CA PRO A 11 -16.84 5.52 -14.26
C PRO A 11 -17.03 6.46 -13.06
N ALA A 12 -16.03 6.52 -12.20
CA ALA A 12 -16.01 7.47 -11.09
C ALA A 12 -15.87 8.89 -11.65
N ARG A 13 -16.70 9.79 -11.13
CA ARG A 13 -16.63 11.22 -11.43
C ARG A 13 -15.80 11.94 -10.37
N TYR A 14 -15.20 13.05 -10.77
CA TYR A 14 -14.49 13.96 -9.87
C TYR A 14 -15.25 15.28 -9.81
N PHE A 15 -15.57 15.72 -8.59
CA PHE A 15 -16.26 16.98 -8.32
C PHE A 15 -15.31 17.91 -7.57
N ASP A 16 -14.69 18.85 -8.29
CA ASP A 16 -13.88 19.92 -7.72
C ASP A 16 -14.79 21.07 -7.29
N LEU A 17 -15.17 21.10 -6.01
CA LEU A 17 -16.16 22.06 -5.52
C LEU A 17 -15.58 23.45 -5.22
N VAL A 18 -14.26 23.58 -5.22
CA VAL A 18 -13.59 24.88 -5.07
C VAL A 18 -13.53 25.59 -6.41
N ASN A 19 -13.04 24.90 -7.44
CA ASN A 19 -12.78 25.51 -8.74
C ASN A 19 -13.96 25.38 -9.71
N GLN A 20 -14.82 24.37 -9.53
CA GLN A 20 -15.94 24.06 -10.42
C GLN A 20 -17.21 23.63 -9.65
N PRO A 21 -17.75 24.46 -8.74
CA PRO A 21 -18.90 24.10 -7.90
C PRO A 21 -20.16 23.71 -8.70
N GLU A 22 -20.29 24.16 -9.95
CA GLU A 22 -21.39 23.85 -10.85
C GLU A 22 -21.37 22.42 -11.42
N THR A 23 -20.27 21.68 -11.24
CA THR A 23 -20.14 20.29 -11.69
C THR A 23 -21.05 19.34 -10.91
N LEU A 24 -21.35 19.68 -9.66
CA LEU A 24 -22.21 18.90 -8.80
C LEU A 24 -23.66 19.43 -8.85
N LYS A 25 -24.59 18.52 -9.16
CA LYS A 25 -26.01 18.84 -9.39
C LYS A 25 -26.91 18.01 -8.50
N LEU A 26 -28.14 18.48 -8.34
CA LEU A 26 -29.25 17.68 -7.87
C LEU A 26 -29.67 16.69 -8.97
N ARG A 27 -30.30 15.57 -8.58
CA ARG A 27 -30.81 14.53 -9.50
C ARG A 27 -31.84 15.04 -10.49
N ASN A 28 -32.52 16.14 -10.19
CA ASN A 28 -33.44 16.81 -11.11
C ASN A 28 -32.73 17.77 -12.09
N GLY A 29 -31.39 17.82 -12.06
CA GLY A 29 -30.55 18.63 -12.94
C GLY A 29 -30.29 20.06 -12.44
N LEU A 30 -30.86 20.48 -11.31
CA LEU A 30 -30.63 21.81 -10.74
C LEU A 30 -29.23 21.91 -10.10
N LEU A 31 -28.65 23.11 -10.15
CA LEU A 31 -27.39 23.40 -9.45
C LEU A 31 -27.62 23.46 -7.94
N ILE A 32 -26.63 23.02 -7.17
CA ILE A 32 -26.63 23.16 -5.72
C ILE A 32 -26.13 24.58 -5.39
N PRO A 33 -26.82 25.33 -4.50
CA PRO A 33 -26.34 26.64 -4.08
C PRO A 33 -24.96 26.56 -3.41
N ALA A 34 -24.04 27.47 -3.76
CA ALA A 34 -22.68 27.49 -3.20
C ALA A 34 -22.64 27.59 -1.67
N SER A 35 -23.62 28.25 -1.05
CA SER A 35 -23.76 28.31 0.41
C SER A 35 -23.99 26.94 1.04
N GLU A 36 -24.76 26.06 0.38
CA GLU A 36 -25.01 24.70 0.86
C GLU A 36 -23.76 23.81 0.75
N LEU A 37 -22.96 23.99 -0.31
CA LEU A 37 -21.70 23.27 -0.48
C LEU A 37 -20.68 23.63 0.61
N LYS A 38 -20.64 24.92 1.03
CA LYS A 38 -19.74 25.40 2.07
C LYS A 38 -20.13 24.89 3.46
N ASP A 39 -21.43 24.87 3.79
CA ASP A 39 -21.88 24.29 5.06
C ASP A 39 -21.66 22.77 5.12
N PHE A 40 -21.63 22.11 3.96
CA PHE A 40 -21.45 20.67 3.85
C PHE A 40 -20.03 20.22 4.21
N SER A 41 -19.00 20.92 3.72
CA SER A 41 -17.59 20.58 3.97
C SER A 41 -17.22 20.61 5.46
N GLU A 42 -17.95 21.37 6.28
CA GLU A 42 -17.65 21.57 7.69
C GLU A 42 -18.36 20.57 8.63
N LYS A 43 -19.45 19.90 8.20
CA LYS A 43 -20.43 19.34 9.16
C LYS A 43 -20.99 17.95 8.86
N ARG A 44 -20.82 17.38 7.66
CA ARG A 44 -21.57 16.16 7.28
C ARG A 44 -20.69 14.97 6.93
N SER A 45 -21.09 13.80 7.42
CA SER A 45 -20.46 12.49 7.13
C SER A 45 -21.16 11.74 5.99
N SER A 46 -22.19 12.31 5.36
CA SER A 46 -22.98 11.67 4.32
C SER A 46 -23.56 12.66 3.32
N VAL A 47 -23.70 12.20 2.06
CA VAL A 47 -24.20 13.00 0.95
C VAL A 47 -25.73 12.98 0.90
N PRO A 48 -26.41 14.13 0.74
CA PRO A 48 -27.87 14.20 0.62
C PRO A 48 -28.37 13.34 -0.54
N ILE A 49 -29.54 12.72 -0.39
CA ILE A 49 -30.06 11.78 -1.40
C ILE A 49 -30.39 12.46 -2.73
N GLU A 50 -30.65 13.76 -2.68
CA GLU A 50 -30.98 14.59 -3.83
C GLU A 50 -29.78 14.89 -4.71
N TRP A 51 -28.53 14.74 -4.21
CA TRP A 51 -27.34 14.97 -5.02
C TRP A 51 -27.16 13.85 -6.05
N ASP A 52 -26.79 14.24 -7.27
CA ASP A 52 -26.46 13.32 -8.36
C ASP A 52 -25.04 12.78 -8.22
N VAL A 53 -24.83 11.96 -7.19
CA VAL A 53 -23.58 11.24 -6.94
C VAL A 53 -23.82 9.74 -6.86
N ASN A 54 -22.81 8.99 -7.29
CA ASN A 54 -22.77 7.54 -7.31
C ASN A 54 -21.66 7.01 -6.39
N PHE A 55 -21.77 5.74 -6.04
CA PHE A 55 -20.73 5.05 -5.29
C PHE A 55 -19.37 5.08 -6.02
N GLY A 56 -18.32 5.46 -5.31
CA GLY A 56 -16.96 5.62 -5.83
C GLY A 56 -16.69 6.98 -6.48
N ASP A 57 -17.68 7.86 -6.60
CA ASP A 57 -17.42 9.26 -6.99
C ASP A 57 -16.53 9.95 -5.93
N VAL A 58 -15.70 10.89 -6.39
CA VAL A 58 -14.79 11.66 -5.55
C VAL A 58 -15.25 13.11 -5.49
N ILE A 59 -15.45 13.62 -4.28
CA ILE A 59 -15.83 15.01 -4.02
C ILE A 59 -14.67 15.68 -3.29
N ASP A 60 -14.16 16.80 -3.82
CA ASP A 60 -13.00 17.49 -3.28
C ASP A 60 -13.32 18.97 -2.96
N TRP A 61 -12.92 19.39 -1.76
CA TRP A 61 -13.01 20.78 -1.28
C TRP A 61 -11.63 21.44 -1.16
N SER A 62 -10.60 20.86 -1.74
CA SER A 62 -9.23 21.36 -1.67
C SER A 62 -8.94 22.46 -2.71
N ASN A 63 -8.01 23.35 -2.38
CA ASN A 63 -7.59 24.44 -3.29
C ASN A 63 -6.43 24.06 -4.22
N ASP A 64 -5.71 22.95 -3.96
CA ASP A 64 -4.49 22.57 -4.69
C ASP A 64 -4.39 21.04 -4.81
N ARG A 65 -4.03 20.39 -3.70
CA ARG A 65 -3.92 18.92 -3.61
C ARG A 65 -5.14 18.32 -2.92
N PRO A 66 -5.52 17.06 -3.22
CA PRO A 66 -6.74 16.39 -2.73
C PRO A 66 -6.72 16.01 -1.23
N THR A 67 -6.30 16.93 -0.38
CA THR A 67 -6.23 16.83 1.09
C THR A 67 -7.61 16.74 1.76
N GLU A 68 -8.62 17.35 1.15
CA GLU A 68 -10.02 17.34 1.54
C GLU A 68 -10.89 16.64 0.48
N ALA A 69 -10.33 15.61 -0.16
CA ALA A 69 -11.09 14.70 -1.01
C ALA A 69 -11.79 13.62 -0.20
N TYR A 70 -13.00 13.26 -0.63
CA TYR A 70 -13.84 12.23 -0.02
C TYR A 70 -14.43 11.32 -1.09
N PHE A 71 -14.47 10.02 -0.80
CA PHE A 71 -15.11 9.00 -1.64
C PHE A 71 -16.54 8.75 -1.18
N VAL A 72 -17.49 8.71 -2.11
CA VAL A 72 -18.89 8.36 -1.83
C VAL A 72 -19.01 6.85 -1.66
N LEU A 73 -19.47 6.39 -0.50
CA LEU A 73 -19.72 4.98 -0.21
C LEU A 73 -21.11 4.51 -0.67
N GLU A 74 -21.35 3.19 -0.67
CA GLU A 74 -22.62 2.60 -1.13
C GLU A 74 -23.84 3.11 -0.36
N ASP A 75 -23.66 3.35 0.94
CA ASP A 75 -24.68 3.92 1.84
C ASP A 75 -24.74 5.46 1.78
N ARG A 76 -24.04 6.08 0.82
CA ARG A 76 -23.85 7.53 0.64
C ARG A 76 -23.11 8.21 1.79
N THR A 77 -22.48 7.48 2.70
CA THR A 77 -21.50 8.08 3.61
C THR A 77 -20.24 8.49 2.87
N LEU A 78 -19.45 9.36 3.49
CA LEU A 78 -18.20 9.88 2.93
C LEU A 78 -17.00 9.28 3.64
N LEU A 79 -16.12 8.66 2.86
CA LEU A 79 -14.82 8.21 3.31
C LEU A 79 -13.76 9.26 2.96
N LYS A 80 -13.16 9.89 3.98
CA LYS A 80 -12.04 10.81 3.77
C LYS A 80 -10.89 10.10 3.07
N ASN A 81 -10.21 10.79 2.15
CA ASN A 81 -8.98 10.35 1.52
C ASN A 81 -8.01 9.83 2.60
N PRO A 82 -7.60 8.55 2.55
CA PRO A 82 -6.83 7.92 3.63
C PRO A 82 -5.35 8.31 3.62
N ASP A 83 -4.91 9.23 2.75
CA ASP A 83 -3.53 9.73 2.76
C ASP A 83 -3.16 10.32 4.13
N ARG A 84 -2.04 9.83 4.67
CA ARG A 84 -1.46 10.27 5.95
C ARG A 84 -0.05 10.85 5.78
N SER A 85 0.43 10.98 4.54
CA SER A 85 1.80 11.42 4.25
C SER A 85 2.06 12.91 4.57
N GLY A 86 1.01 13.66 4.93
CA GLY A 86 1.07 15.12 5.10
C GLY A 86 1.29 15.88 3.78
N SER A 87 1.46 15.15 2.67
CA SER A 87 1.73 15.70 1.34
C SER A 87 0.45 15.91 0.52
N GLY A 88 -0.67 15.30 0.92
CA GLY A 88 -1.98 15.58 0.35
C GLY A 88 -2.29 14.86 -0.95
N TYR A 89 -1.69 13.69 -1.19
CA TYR A 89 -1.94 12.90 -2.39
C TYR A 89 -3.29 12.19 -2.32
N LEU A 90 -3.89 11.87 -3.46
CA LEU A 90 -5.06 10.98 -3.49
C LEU A 90 -4.59 9.53 -3.30
N THR A 91 -5.17 8.85 -2.31
CA THR A 91 -5.09 7.38 -2.19
C THR A 91 -6.46 6.79 -2.45
N ILE A 92 -6.59 5.94 -3.47
CA ILE A 92 -7.84 5.23 -3.77
C ILE A 92 -7.90 3.97 -2.89
N PRO A 93 -8.80 3.91 -1.88
CA PRO A 93 -8.80 2.81 -0.93
C PRO A 93 -9.40 1.52 -1.50
N TYR A 94 -8.98 0.39 -0.95
CA TYR A 94 -9.42 -0.95 -1.35
C TYR A 94 -10.93 -1.09 -1.25
N HIS A 95 -11.55 -0.45 -0.25
CA HIS A 95 -12.99 -0.48 -0.05
C HIS A 95 -13.78 -0.03 -1.29
N VAL A 96 -13.30 0.98 -2.02
CA VAL A 96 -13.95 1.45 -3.26
C VAL A 96 -13.38 0.78 -4.50
N ALA A 97 -12.10 0.42 -4.49
CA ALA A 97 -11.43 -0.20 -5.62
C ALA A 97 -11.86 -1.66 -5.86
N ASN A 98 -12.13 -2.42 -4.80
CA ASN A 98 -12.48 -3.84 -4.87
C ASN A 98 -13.88 -4.12 -5.46
N THR A 99 -14.60 -3.07 -5.84
CA THR A 99 -15.94 -3.19 -6.42
C THR A 99 -15.96 -3.21 -7.95
N THR A 100 -14.79 -3.03 -8.57
CA THR A 100 -14.63 -3.01 -10.03
C THR A 100 -13.56 -4.01 -10.45
N GLY A 101 -13.68 -4.51 -11.68
CA GLY A 101 -12.71 -5.42 -12.27
C GLY A 101 -11.55 -4.68 -12.89
N ASN A 102 -11.65 -3.36 -13.05
CA ASN A 102 -10.60 -2.51 -13.57
C ASN A 102 -10.65 -1.16 -12.86
N VAL A 103 -9.89 -1.03 -11.77
CA VAL A 103 -9.86 0.19 -10.96
C VAL A 103 -9.31 1.38 -11.73
N LEU A 104 -8.28 1.18 -12.55
CA LEU A 104 -7.70 2.28 -13.33
C LEU A 104 -8.68 2.82 -14.36
N LEU A 105 -9.45 1.95 -15.01
CA LEU A 105 -10.49 2.38 -15.93
C LEU A 105 -11.63 3.11 -15.21
N LYS A 106 -12.06 2.59 -14.05
CA LYS A 106 -13.10 3.24 -13.24
C LYS A 106 -12.70 4.66 -12.83
N TYR A 107 -11.46 4.85 -12.39
CA TYR A 107 -10.96 6.14 -11.88
C TYR A 107 -10.18 6.97 -12.90
N LYS A 108 -10.18 6.57 -14.18
CA LYS A 108 -9.44 7.24 -15.25
C LYS A 108 -9.67 8.76 -15.26
N TYR A 109 -10.94 9.18 -15.25
CA TYR A 109 -11.29 10.61 -15.28
C TYR A 109 -10.85 11.36 -14.03
N VAL A 110 -10.90 10.72 -12.85
CA VAL A 110 -10.40 11.31 -11.60
C VAL A 110 -8.90 11.56 -11.70
N ILE A 111 -8.14 10.54 -12.09
CA ILE A 111 -6.67 10.61 -12.24
C ILE A 111 -6.28 11.66 -13.28
N GLU A 112 -6.99 11.72 -14.41
CA GLU A 112 -6.78 12.74 -15.46
C GLU A 112 -7.10 14.16 -14.96
N SER A 113 -8.15 14.32 -14.14
CA SER A 113 -8.58 15.64 -13.64
C SER A 113 -7.60 16.24 -12.63
N ILE A 114 -7.08 15.44 -11.70
CA ILE A 114 -6.13 15.92 -10.68
C ILE A 114 -4.67 15.80 -11.12
N GLY A 115 -4.40 15.05 -12.20
CA GLY A 115 -3.05 14.73 -12.66
C GLY A 115 -2.43 13.55 -11.89
N LYS A 116 -1.76 12.66 -12.62
CA LYS A 116 -1.15 11.44 -12.07
C LYS A 116 -0.16 11.70 -10.92
N ASP A 117 0.52 12.84 -10.95
CA ASP A 117 1.53 13.22 -9.93
C ASP A 117 0.89 13.53 -8.57
N ASN A 118 -0.43 13.75 -8.54
CA ASN A 118 -1.22 13.98 -7.34
C ASN A 118 -1.91 12.71 -6.80
N VAL A 119 -1.65 11.55 -7.40
CA VAL A 119 -2.13 10.25 -6.91
C VAL A 119 -0.94 9.49 -6.34
N SER A 120 -0.98 9.15 -5.05
CA SER A 120 0.10 8.37 -4.43
C SER A 120 -0.09 6.88 -4.66
N THR A 121 -1.30 6.37 -4.42
CA THR A 121 -1.54 4.94 -4.39
C THR A 121 -2.97 4.58 -4.76
N ILE A 122 -3.12 3.43 -5.42
CA ILE A 122 -4.39 2.82 -5.78
C ILE A 122 -4.36 1.40 -5.25
N GLU A 123 -5.11 1.13 -4.18
CA GLU A 123 -5.22 -0.23 -3.65
C GLU A 123 -6.04 -1.08 -4.62
N MET A 124 -5.53 -2.26 -4.98
CA MET A 124 -6.10 -3.08 -6.05
C MET A 124 -6.54 -4.45 -5.54
N HIS A 125 -7.62 -4.98 -6.11
CA HIS A 125 -7.94 -6.39 -5.95
C HIS A 125 -6.89 -7.25 -6.68
N PRO A 126 -6.43 -8.39 -6.13
CA PRO A 126 -5.49 -9.27 -6.81
C PRO A 126 -5.94 -9.70 -8.22
N GLN A 127 -7.24 -9.81 -8.45
CA GLN A 127 -7.82 -10.19 -9.74
C GLN A 127 -8.19 -9.00 -10.64
N ASP A 128 -7.72 -7.79 -10.33
CA ASP A 128 -7.94 -6.63 -11.19
C ASP A 128 -7.35 -6.87 -12.59
N ILE A 129 -8.12 -6.51 -13.62
CA ILE A 129 -7.77 -6.68 -15.03
C ILE A 129 -6.46 -5.98 -15.35
N PHE A 130 -6.17 -4.82 -14.75
CA PHE A 130 -4.90 -4.14 -14.98
C PHE A 130 -3.69 -4.99 -14.56
N ILE A 131 -3.78 -5.68 -13.41
CA ILE A 131 -2.73 -6.61 -12.97
C ILE A 131 -2.61 -7.75 -13.98
N LYS A 132 -3.74 -8.31 -14.41
CA LYS A 132 -3.79 -9.42 -15.36
C LYS A 132 -3.20 -9.06 -16.73
N GLU A 133 -3.48 -7.87 -17.24
CA GLU A 133 -3.01 -7.40 -18.55
C GLU A 133 -1.52 -7.09 -18.56
N ASN A 134 -0.96 -6.59 -17.45
CA ASN A 134 0.43 -6.12 -17.42
C ASN A 134 1.42 -7.14 -16.86
N TRP A 135 0.98 -8.02 -15.96
CA TRP A 135 1.85 -9.07 -15.41
C TRP A 135 1.40 -10.47 -15.80
N GLY A 136 0.09 -10.73 -15.88
CA GLY A 136 -0.49 -12.04 -16.18
C GLY A 136 -1.45 -12.52 -15.10
N GLU A 137 -1.96 -13.75 -15.20
CA GLU A 137 -2.80 -14.32 -14.15
C GLU A 137 -1.98 -14.67 -12.91
N LEU A 138 -2.43 -14.22 -11.73
CA LEU A 138 -1.78 -14.56 -10.46
C LEU A 138 -1.98 -16.06 -10.15
N PRO A 139 -0.93 -16.76 -9.72
CA PRO A 139 -1.05 -18.12 -9.20
C PRO A 139 -2.06 -18.22 -8.04
N HIS A 140 -2.71 -19.37 -7.92
CA HIS A 140 -3.73 -19.61 -6.89
C HIS A 140 -3.19 -19.39 -5.48
N GLU A 141 -1.92 -19.71 -5.22
CA GLU A 141 -1.26 -19.52 -3.93
C GLU A 141 -1.17 -18.04 -3.52
N ILE A 142 -1.04 -17.13 -4.50
CA ILE A 142 -1.04 -15.69 -4.23
C ILE A 142 -2.48 -15.22 -3.99
N LEU A 143 -3.43 -15.68 -4.82
CA LEU A 143 -4.85 -15.35 -4.70
C LEU A 143 -5.48 -15.81 -3.38
N SER A 144 -5.01 -16.94 -2.84
CA SER A 144 -5.48 -17.48 -1.55
C SER A 144 -4.72 -16.91 -0.35
N SER A 145 -3.74 -16.03 -0.57
CA SER A 145 -2.96 -15.39 0.48
C SER A 145 -3.50 -13.98 0.81
N ASN A 146 -3.00 -13.39 1.90
CA ASN A 146 -3.32 -12.02 2.30
C ASN A 146 -2.38 -10.97 1.65
N VAL A 147 -1.88 -11.22 0.43
CA VAL A 147 -1.10 -10.22 -0.30
C VAL A 147 -2.00 -9.05 -0.68
N GLN A 148 -1.56 -7.85 -0.33
CA GLN A 148 -2.20 -6.61 -0.74
C GLN A 148 -1.42 -6.02 -1.91
N PHE A 149 -2.14 -5.65 -2.98
CA PHE A 149 -1.56 -4.98 -4.14
C PHE A 149 -1.92 -3.50 -4.12
N THR A 150 -0.94 -2.66 -4.39
CA THR A 150 -1.13 -1.22 -4.50
C THR A 150 -0.35 -0.72 -5.71
N TYR A 151 -0.98 0.04 -6.58
CA TYR A 151 -0.33 0.64 -7.74
C TYR A 151 -0.07 2.12 -7.51
N ASP A 152 1.15 2.56 -7.79
CA ASP A 152 1.54 3.96 -7.83
C ASP A 152 1.61 4.42 -9.30
N PRO A 153 0.67 5.26 -9.77
CA PRO A 153 0.64 5.73 -11.15
C PRO A 153 1.70 6.81 -11.46
N ARG A 154 2.33 7.41 -10.45
CA ARG A 154 3.40 8.39 -10.63
C ARG A 154 4.70 7.69 -10.97
N GLU A 155 5.01 6.61 -10.25
CA GLU A 155 6.23 5.82 -10.43
C GLU A 155 6.06 4.59 -11.32
N GLU A 156 4.81 4.27 -11.67
CA GLU A 156 4.42 3.09 -12.46
C GLU A 156 4.89 1.78 -11.81
N PHE A 157 4.77 1.72 -10.48
CA PHE A 157 5.15 0.56 -9.67
C PHE A 157 3.92 -0.15 -9.09
N LEU A 158 3.90 -1.46 -9.20
CA LEU A 158 3.02 -2.32 -8.43
C LEU A 158 3.73 -2.75 -7.15
N TYR A 159 3.23 -2.32 -6.00
CA TYR A 159 3.66 -2.78 -4.70
C TYR A 159 2.86 -4.02 -4.30
N ALA A 160 3.55 -5.11 -3.98
CA ALA A 160 2.97 -6.26 -3.30
C ALA A 160 3.41 -6.24 -1.84
N ASN A 161 2.44 -6.24 -0.93
CA ASN A 161 2.64 -6.15 0.50
C ASN A 161 2.15 -7.43 1.19
N LEU A 162 2.95 -7.98 2.09
CA LEU A 162 2.63 -9.08 2.99
C LEU A 162 2.63 -8.54 4.43
N PRO A 163 1.50 -7.98 4.92
CA PRO A 163 1.44 -7.30 6.21
C PRO A 163 1.86 -8.20 7.38
N GLN A 164 1.55 -9.49 7.32
CA GLN A 164 1.81 -10.48 8.35
C GLN A 164 3.29 -10.67 8.68
N ILE A 165 4.18 -10.37 7.72
CA ILE A 165 5.63 -10.48 7.87
C ILE A 165 6.34 -9.16 7.58
N SER A 166 5.59 -8.07 7.48
CA SER A 166 6.08 -6.72 7.19
C SER A 166 7.05 -6.67 5.99
N LYS A 167 6.78 -7.47 4.95
CA LYS A 167 7.59 -7.54 3.72
C LYS A 167 6.82 -6.90 2.57
N SER A 168 7.48 -6.03 1.83
CA SER A 168 6.94 -5.41 0.62
C SER A 168 7.92 -5.58 -0.54
N LYS A 169 7.43 -5.55 -1.77
CA LYS A 169 8.26 -5.48 -2.97
C LYS A 169 7.57 -4.66 -4.03
N GLU A 170 8.34 -3.81 -4.68
CA GLU A 170 7.92 -3.05 -5.85
C GLU A 170 8.26 -3.84 -7.13
N PHE A 171 7.33 -3.79 -8.08
CA PHE A 171 7.43 -4.39 -9.39
C PHE A 171 7.17 -3.31 -10.44
N GLN A 172 8.20 -2.97 -11.21
CA GLN A 172 8.11 -1.92 -12.21
C GLN A 172 7.30 -2.39 -13.42
N LEU A 173 6.37 -1.54 -13.87
CA LEU A 173 5.56 -1.76 -15.06
C LEU A 173 6.47 -1.94 -16.30
N GLY A 174 6.17 -2.95 -17.12
CA GLY A 174 6.88 -3.23 -18.38
C GLY A 174 8.26 -3.89 -18.24
N SER A 175 8.90 -3.85 -17.07
CA SER A 175 10.21 -4.49 -16.83
C SER A 175 10.15 -5.74 -15.96
N THR A 176 9.02 -5.97 -15.29
CA THR A 176 8.79 -7.16 -14.44
C THR A 176 7.71 -8.06 -15.02
N THR A 177 7.84 -9.37 -14.82
CA THR A 177 6.90 -10.40 -15.30
C THR A 177 6.15 -11.04 -14.13
N MET A 178 5.04 -11.77 -14.39
CA MET A 178 4.38 -12.56 -13.34
C MET A 178 5.33 -13.53 -12.63
N ASN A 179 6.27 -14.11 -13.38
CA ASN A 179 7.25 -15.02 -12.79
C ASN A 179 8.11 -14.33 -11.72
N ASN A 180 8.43 -13.04 -11.89
CA ASN A 180 9.15 -12.27 -10.87
C ASN A 180 8.34 -12.14 -9.57
N ILE A 181 7.03 -11.89 -9.68
CA ILE A 181 6.10 -11.80 -8.54
C ILE A 181 5.99 -13.16 -7.84
N GLN A 182 5.84 -14.24 -8.61
CA GLN A 182 5.75 -15.61 -8.07
C GLN A 182 7.05 -16.03 -7.36
N VAL A 183 8.22 -15.77 -7.96
CA VAL A 183 9.53 -16.07 -7.34
C VAL A 183 9.69 -15.28 -6.03
N TRP A 184 9.32 -14.01 -6.01
CA TRP A 184 9.35 -13.23 -4.77
C TRP A 184 8.41 -13.80 -3.71
N PHE A 185 7.14 -14.08 -4.05
CA PHE A 185 6.16 -14.61 -3.12
C PHE A 185 6.57 -15.97 -2.54
N THR A 186 6.94 -16.92 -3.40
CA THR A 186 7.39 -18.26 -2.99
C THR A 186 8.64 -18.19 -2.11
N SER A 187 9.54 -17.24 -2.38
CA SER A 187 10.70 -17.02 -1.52
C SER A 187 10.32 -16.62 -0.09
N THR A 188 9.13 -16.07 0.15
CA THR A 188 8.68 -15.71 1.50
C THR A 188 8.27 -16.92 2.34
N LEU A 189 8.08 -18.08 1.70
CA LEU A 189 7.67 -19.33 2.34
C LEU A 189 8.86 -20.17 2.83
N ILE A 190 10.09 -19.74 2.55
CA ILE A 190 11.33 -20.43 2.93
C ILE A 190 12.13 -19.60 3.94
N GLU A 191 13.24 -20.14 4.42
CA GLU A 191 14.07 -19.50 5.44
C GLU A 191 14.53 -18.09 4.99
N GLN A 192 14.19 -17.09 5.80
CA GLN A 192 14.54 -15.69 5.52
C GLN A 192 15.81 -15.29 6.27
N ALA A 193 16.61 -14.43 5.63
CA ALA A 193 17.65 -13.66 6.26
C ALA A 193 17.34 -12.17 6.18
N SER A 194 17.82 -11.41 7.17
CA SER A 194 17.79 -9.96 7.11
C SER A 194 19.11 -9.34 7.55
N PHE A 195 19.39 -8.15 7.03
CA PHE A 195 20.47 -7.31 7.50
C PHE A 195 20.07 -5.84 7.40
N ARG A 196 20.73 -4.99 8.20
CA ARG A 196 20.46 -3.55 8.24
C ARG A 196 21.66 -2.78 7.72
N VAL A 197 21.40 -1.70 6.99
CA VAL A 197 22.42 -0.72 6.60
C VAL A 197 22.04 0.62 7.19
N LYS A 198 22.88 1.10 8.10
CA LYS A 198 22.75 2.45 8.65
C LYS A 198 23.46 3.44 7.72
N TYR A 199 22.81 4.56 7.45
CA TYR A 199 23.34 5.62 6.63
C TYR A 199 23.29 6.95 7.38
N ASN A 200 24.15 7.88 6.96
CA ASN A 200 24.21 9.21 7.55
C ASN A 200 24.76 10.20 6.52
N PHE A 201 23.84 10.83 5.78
CA PHE A 201 24.14 11.81 4.74
C PHE A 201 24.22 13.21 5.35
N PHE A 202 25.20 14.00 4.91
CA PHE A 202 25.39 15.39 5.34
C PHE A 202 25.70 16.32 4.17
N GLY A 203 25.35 17.59 4.30
CA GLY A 203 25.79 18.67 3.41
C GLY A 203 25.31 18.50 1.95
N PRO A 204 26.13 18.83 0.93
CA PRO A 204 25.73 18.74 -0.48
C PRO A 204 25.31 17.33 -0.92
N LEU A 205 25.77 16.28 -0.22
CA LEU A 205 25.32 14.91 -0.46
C LEU A 205 23.87 14.74 -0.04
N PHE A 206 23.43 15.27 1.10
CA PHE A 206 22.02 15.26 1.48
C PHE A 206 21.15 15.89 0.39
N GLN A 207 21.52 17.06 -0.14
CA GLN A 207 20.76 17.71 -1.22
C GLN A 207 20.73 16.88 -2.50
N LYS A 208 21.85 16.27 -2.88
CA LYS A 208 21.97 15.40 -4.07
C LYS A 208 21.18 14.09 -3.92
N TYR A 209 21.16 13.47 -2.73
CA TYR A 209 20.43 12.23 -2.45
C TYR A 209 18.94 12.46 -2.18
N HIS A 210 18.56 13.60 -1.62
CA HIS A 210 17.17 14.01 -1.48
C HIS A 210 16.52 14.27 -2.85
N GLN A 211 17.29 14.79 -3.83
CA GLN A 211 16.83 14.98 -5.20
C GLN A 211 16.88 13.68 -6.04
N LEU A 212 17.82 12.79 -5.75
CA LEU A 212 17.97 11.50 -6.42
C LEU A 212 17.38 10.40 -5.54
N TYR A 213 16.07 10.16 -5.66
CA TYR A 213 15.31 9.01 -5.15
C TYR A 213 15.89 7.64 -5.63
N LYS A 214 17.13 7.33 -5.26
CA LYS A 214 17.90 6.15 -5.69
C LYS A 214 17.62 4.90 -4.88
N LEU A 215 16.67 4.93 -3.96
CA LEU A 215 16.29 3.76 -3.19
C LEU A 215 15.55 2.72 -4.04
N HIS A 216 14.72 3.18 -4.97
CA HIS A 216 14.15 2.31 -6.00
C HIS A 216 15.27 1.70 -6.86
N MET A 217 16.32 2.46 -7.20
CA MET A 217 17.48 1.91 -7.93
C MET A 217 18.21 0.81 -7.17
N LEU A 218 18.32 0.91 -5.84
CA LEU A 218 18.89 -0.16 -5.04
C LEU A 218 17.99 -1.41 -5.04
N SER A 219 16.66 -1.24 -4.99
CA SER A 219 15.70 -2.33 -4.99
C SER A 219 15.79 -3.22 -6.25
N PHE A 220 16.11 -2.62 -7.41
CA PHE A 220 16.29 -3.30 -8.70
C PHE A 220 17.63 -4.02 -8.82
N SER A 221 18.63 -3.64 -8.03
CA SER A 221 19.93 -4.32 -8.01
C SER A 221 19.95 -5.53 -7.07
N LEU A 222 18.95 -5.69 -6.21
CA LEU A 222 18.86 -6.83 -5.30
C LEU A 222 18.41 -8.10 -6.04
N PRO A 223 18.79 -9.30 -5.55
CA PRO A 223 18.19 -10.54 -6.04
C PRO A 223 16.67 -10.48 -5.95
N GLN A 224 15.96 -11.14 -6.87
CA GLN A 224 14.49 -11.07 -6.97
C GLN A 224 13.76 -11.41 -5.66
N THR A 225 14.33 -12.30 -4.85
CA THR A 225 13.79 -12.77 -3.57
C THR A 225 13.97 -11.78 -2.41
N TRP A 226 14.76 -10.72 -2.65
CA TRP A 226 15.12 -9.70 -1.68
C TRP A 226 14.31 -8.41 -1.86
N SER A 227 13.94 -7.87 -0.72
CA SER A 227 13.19 -6.62 -0.55
C SER A 227 14.02 -5.66 0.31
N VAL A 228 13.74 -4.37 0.14
CA VAL A 228 14.25 -3.30 1.01
C VAL A 228 13.06 -2.55 1.61
N ALA A 229 13.13 -2.27 2.90
CA ALA A 229 12.14 -1.48 3.62
C ALA A 229 12.83 -0.37 4.40
N PRO A 230 12.19 0.80 4.56
CA PRO A 230 12.68 1.83 5.47
C PRO A 230 12.64 1.31 6.90
N GLY A 231 13.70 1.56 7.67
CA GLY A 231 13.67 1.47 9.12
C GLY A 231 13.43 2.85 9.73
N THR A 232 14.17 3.19 10.78
CA THR A 232 14.12 4.53 11.38
C THR A 232 14.79 5.56 10.49
N THR A 233 14.17 6.72 10.31
CA THR A 233 14.75 7.86 9.57
C THR A 233 14.55 9.14 10.37
N ASP A 234 15.57 9.98 10.42
CA ASP A 234 15.53 11.33 10.96
C ASP A 234 16.13 12.30 9.92
N ILE A 235 15.39 13.36 9.63
CA ILE A 235 15.69 14.32 8.57
C ILE A 235 15.83 15.70 9.22
N GLY A 236 17.07 16.21 9.24
CA GLY A 236 17.39 17.58 9.59
C GLY A 236 17.46 18.48 8.36
N HIS A 237 17.77 19.75 8.60
CA HIS A 237 17.91 20.76 7.54
C HIS A 237 19.07 20.44 6.56
N ASP A 238 20.18 19.90 7.06
CA ASP A 238 21.41 19.63 6.31
C ASP A 238 21.94 18.20 6.47
N ASN A 239 21.16 17.35 7.13
CA ASN A 239 21.52 15.97 7.43
C ASN A 239 20.31 15.03 7.29
N CYS A 240 20.60 13.77 6.99
CA CYS A 240 19.61 12.70 7.02
C CYS A 240 20.31 11.43 7.43
N HIS A 241 19.84 10.84 8.52
CA HIS A 241 20.37 9.56 8.99
C HIS A 241 19.23 8.59 9.20
N GLY A 242 19.55 7.31 9.08
CA GLY A 242 18.55 6.29 9.24
C GLY A 242 19.10 4.92 8.95
N GLU A 243 18.18 3.99 8.71
CA GLU A 243 18.52 2.63 8.35
C GLU A 243 17.60 2.06 7.27
N TRP A 244 18.19 1.23 6.43
CA TRP A 244 17.49 0.37 5.48
C TRP A 244 17.53 -1.06 5.99
N ILE A 245 16.37 -1.73 5.92
CA ILE A 245 16.22 -3.12 6.31
C ILE A 245 16.10 -3.94 5.03
N PHE A 246 17.06 -4.84 4.82
CA PHE A 246 17.07 -5.77 3.69
C PHE A 246 16.60 -7.14 4.18
N GLN A 247 15.68 -7.76 3.46
CA GLN A 247 15.13 -9.06 3.80
C GLN A 247 14.89 -9.90 2.54
N GLY A 248 15.30 -11.16 2.57
CA GLY A 248 15.03 -12.10 1.49
C GLY A 248 15.41 -13.52 1.85
N ASP A 249 15.39 -14.39 0.84
CA ASP A 249 15.84 -15.78 0.97
C ASP A 249 17.32 -15.84 1.41
N ARG A 250 17.57 -16.62 2.45
CA ARG A 250 18.89 -16.83 3.04
C ARG A 250 19.93 -17.32 2.02
N GLN A 251 19.55 -18.12 1.02
CA GLN A 251 20.49 -18.64 0.03
C GLN A 251 21.18 -17.53 -0.77
N HIS A 252 20.49 -16.41 -0.98
CA HIS A 252 20.97 -15.26 -1.76
C HIS A 252 21.60 -14.15 -0.89
N LEU A 253 21.83 -14.39 0.40
CA LEU A 253 22.34 -13.38 1.34
C LEU A 253 23.68 -12.78 0.91
N LYS A 254 24.61 -13.61 0.40
CA LYS A 254 25.95 -13.15 0.00
C LYS A 254 25.86 -12.20 -1.20
N GLU A 255 25.05 -12.56 -2.19
CA GLU A 255 24.80 -11.74 -3.38
C GLU A 255 24.11 -10.43 -3.00
N ALA A 256 23.06 -10.48 -2.18
CA ALA A 256 22.36 -9.28 -1.71
C ALA A 256 23.30 -8.30 -0.99
N LYS A 257 24.18 -8.81 -0.10
CA LYS A 257 25.19 -7.97 0.57
C LYS A 257 26.18 -7.36 -0.41
N GLN A 258 26.62 -8.12 -1.42
CA GLN A 258 27.55 -7.64 -2.44
C GLN A 258 26.92 -6.53 -3.28
N ASN A 259 25.67 -6.70 -3.73
CA ASN A 259 24.97 -5.69 -4.53
C ASN A 259 24.74 -4.40 -3.73
N VAL A 260 24.39 -4.52 -2.45
CA VAL A 260 24.29 -3.36 -1.54
C VAL A 260 25.66 -2.69 -1.36
N HIS A 261 26.71 -3.46 -1.11
CA HIS A 261 28.06 -2.92 -0.99
C HIS A 261 28.48 -2.17 -2.27
N ASP A 262 28.26 -2.76 -3.44
CA ASP A 262 28.60 -2.15 -4.74
C ASP A 262 27.82 -0.89 -5.04
N PHE A 263 26.58 -0.79 -4.57
CA PHE A 263 25.79 0.44 -4.67
C PHE A 263 26.37 1.57 -3.80
N TYR A 264 26.86 1.25 -2.59
CA TYR A 264 27.36 2.26 -1.64
C TYR A 264 28.87 2.57 -1.77
N LYS A 265 29.68 1.70 -2.40
CA LYS A 265 31.16 1.82 -2.39
C LYS A 265 31.72 3.10 -3.00
N ASP A 266 31.08 3.63 -4.03
CA ASP A 266 31.54 4.82 -4.75
C ASP A 266 30.94 6.11 -4.17
N LEU A 267 30.17 5.98 -3.08
CA LEU A 267 29.61 7.14 -2.41
C LEU A 267 30.67 7.71 -1.47
N PRO A 268 30.92 9.02 -1.50
CA PRO A 268 31.89 9.65 -0.61
C PRO A 268 31.41 9.50 0.84
N TYR A 269 31.92 8.51 1.58
CA TYR A 269 31.41 8.15 2.90
C TYR A 269 32.47 7.70 3.91
N LYS A 270 32.21 8.06 5.19
CA LYS A 270 32.54 7.21 6.36
C LYS A 270 31.40 6.20 6.54
N PHE A 271 31.41 5.14 5.74
CA PHE A 271 30.48 4.03 5.88
C PHE A 271 30.92 3.19 7.08
N GLN A 272 30.08 3.07 8.12
CA GLN A 272 30.27 2.11 9.19
C GLN A 272 29.12 1.11 9.16
N PRO A 273 29.23 0.02 8.38
CA PRO A 273 28.20 -1.00 8.38
C PRO A 273 28.24 -1.72 9.72
N SER A 274 27.33 -1.37 10.63
CA SER A 274 26.98 -2.26 11.74
C SER A 274 25.99 -3.29 11.20
N MET A 275 26.48 -4.45 10.78
CA MET A 275 25.64 -5.51 10.22
C MET A 275 25.17 -6.42 11.35
N SER A 276 23.91 -6.31 11.73
CA SER A 276 23.25 -7.28 12.61
C SER A 276 22.45 -8.26 11.74
N ILE A 277 22.77 -9.56 11.85
CA ILE A 277 22.05 -10.62 11.14
C ILE A 277 20.93 -11.11 12.06
N TYR A 278 19.69 -11.03 11.57
CA TYR A 278 18.56 -11.70 12.21
C TYR A 278 18.09 -12.81 11.27
N VAL A 279 18.17 -14.06 11.75
CA VAL A 279 17.61 -15.23 11.08
C VAL A 279 16.25 -15.48 11.71
N SER A 280 15.20 -15.42 10.89
CA SER A 280 13.83 -15.71 11.32
C SER A 280 13.27 -16.84 10.47
N LEU A 281 12.91 -17.96 11.12
CA LEU A 281 12.06 -18.99 10.53
C LEU A 281 10.62 -18.49 10.60
N ILE A 282 10.09 -18.06 9.45
CA ILE A 282 8.69 -17.68 9.32
C ILE A 282 7.97 -18.89 8.71
N LEU A 283 7.27 -19.65 9.54
CA LEU A 283 6.29 -20.63 9.06
C LEU A 283 4.97 -19.88 8.85
N LEU A 284 4.59 -19.67 7.59
CA LEU A 284 3.25 -19.18 7.26
C LEU A 284 2.27 -20.35 7.44
N ASP A 285 1.37 -20.24 8.43
CA ASP A 285 0.22 -21.14 8.55
C ASP A 285 -0.73 -20.89 7.37
N LEU A 286 -0.44 -21.50 6.22
CA LEU A 286 -1.21 -21.37 4.98
C LEU A 286 -2.52 -22.18 4.98
N PHE A 287 -2.84 -22.88 6.08
CA PHE A 287 -4.02 -23.76 6.16
C PHE A 287 -4.86 -23.48 7.42
N GLY A 288 -5.48 -22.31 7.49
CA GLY A 288 -6.34 -21.90 8.60
C GLY A 288 -7.85 -21.82 8.31
N TYR A 289 -8.32 -22.16 7.10
CA TYR A 289 -9.72 -21.96 6.72
C TYR A 289 -10.29 -23.04 5.79
N PHE A 290 -10.15 -24.32 6.15
CA PHE A 290 -10.96 -25.38 5.54
C PHE A 290 -11.19 -26.57 6.49
N THR A 291 -11.85 -26.33 7.63
CA THR A 291 -12.66 -27.35 8.32
C THR A 291 -13.88 -26.70 8.96
N GLY A 292 -14.83 -26.28 8.12
CA GLY A 292 -16.23 -26.16 8.53
C GLY A 292 -16.92 -27.51 8.41
N GLY A 293 -17.58 -27.98 9.46
CA GLY A 293 -18.47 -29.15 9.36
C GLY A 293 -18.92 -29.80 10.66
N GLY A 294 -19.77 -29.09 11.44
CA GLY A 294 -20.90 -29.60 12.24
C GLY A 294 -20.69 -30.68 13.32
N VAL A 295 -21.19 -30.43 14.55
CA VAL A 295 -22.40 -31.08 15.13
C VAL A 295 -22.93 -30.18 16.26
N ALA A 296 -24.26 -30.19 16.40
CA ALA A 296 -25.15 -29.40 17.24
C ALA A 296 -24.96 -29.49 18.77
N GLY A 297 -25.52 -28.47 19.45
CA GLY A 297 -26.28 -28.67 20.69
C GLY A 297 -25.82 -27.86 21.90
N GLY A 298 -26.75 -27.11 22.50
CA GLY A 298 -26.67 -26.75 23.93
C GLY A 298 -26.88 -25.28 24.26
N SER A 299 -28.12 -24.94 24.60
CA SER A 299 -28.47 -23.70 25.32
C SER A 299 -27.74 -23.66 26.66
N HIS A 300 -27.21 -22.49 27.07
CA HIS A 300 -27.43 -21.94 28.41
C HIS A 300 -26.97 -20.48 28.46
N THR A 301 -27.88 -19.62 28.91
CA THR A 301 -27.64 -18.28 29.45
C THR A 301 -26.76 -18.35 30.69
N ILE A 302 -25.85 -17.39 30.88
CA ILE A 302 -25.52 -16.72 32.16
C ILE A 302 -24.66 -15.48 31.87
N SER A 303 -25.00 -14.41 32.58
CA SER A 303 -24.33 -13.11 32.58
C SER A 303 -22.97 -13.15 33.28
N SER A 304 -22.01 -12.33 32.83
CA SER A 304 -21.25 -11.34 33.63
C SER A 304 -19.94 -10.96 32.95
N SER A 305 -19.69 -9.64 32.88
CA SER A 305 -18.38 -9.02 32.62
C SER A 305 -17.45 -9.33 33.81
N PRO A 306 -16.14 -9.55 33.61
CA PRO A 306 -15.22 -8.41 33.58
C PRO A 306 -14.03 -8.54 32.60
N ARG A 307 -13.52 -7.35 32.22
CA ARG A 307 -12.21 -7.05 31.62
C ARG A 307 -11.14 -8.15 31.80
N ALA A 308 -10.61 -8.63 30.68
CA ALA A 308 -9.32 -9.29 30.60
C ALA A 308 -8.42 -8.55 29.60
N ARG A 309 -7.31 -7.99 30.11
CA ARG A 309 -6.15 -7.60 29.32
C ARG A 309 -5.48 -8.88 28.83
N SER A 310 -5.38 -9.11 27.53
CA SER A 310 -4.45 -10.11 26.99
C SER A 310 -3.18 -9.41 26.51
N ALA A 311 -2.12 -9.58 27.30
CA ALA A 311 -0.76 -9.43 26.84
C ALA A 311 -0.45 -10.67 25.99
N SER A 312 -0.31 -10.48 24.66
CA SER A 312 0.26 -11.50 23.80
C SER A 312 1.78 -11.45 23.97
N SER A 313 2.30 -12.32 24.84
CA SER A 313 3.73 -12.57 24.95
C SER A 313 4.24 -13.26 23.68
N PHE A 314 4.94 -12.51 22.83
CA PHE A 314 5.77 -13.10 21.78
C PHE A 314 6.97 -13.78 22.45
N ILE A 315 7.03 -15.11 22.39
CA ILE A 315 8.22 -15.88 22.74
C ILE A 315 9.18 -15.79 21.55
N THR A 316 10.11 -14.83 21.60
CA THR A 316 11.30 -14.83 20.73
C THR A 316 12.33 -15.77 21.36
N ARG A 317 12.57 -16.94 20.75
CA ARG A 317 13.76 -17.74 21.07
C ARG A 317 14.96 -17.08 20.39
N ASN A 318 15.73 -16.32 21.17
CA ASN A 318 17.05 -15.85 20.75
C ASN A 318 17.99 -17.05 20.63
N MET A 319 18.36 -17.43 19.41
CA MET A 319 19.57 -18.21 19.20
C MET A 319 20.75 -17.25 19.15
N ILE A 320 21.65 -17.38 20.13
CA ILE A 320 22.93 -16.66 20.19
C ILE A 320 23.78 -17.17 19.02
N GLY A 321 23.96 -16.33 17.98
CA GLY A 321 24.87 -16.60 16.89
C GLY A 321 26.28 -16.15 17.24
N ALA A 322 27.24 -17.07 17.18
CA ALA A 322 28.66 -16.81 17.35
C ALA A 322 29.18 -15.88 16.23
N SER A 323 30.04 -14.94 16.60
CA SER A 323 30.81 -14.10 15.68
C SER A 323 31.88 -14.93 14.98
N ILE A 324 31.93 -14.86 13.65
CA ILE A 324 33.12 -15.16 12.84
C ILE A 324 33.48 -13.89 12.09
#